data_AF-A6G8F8-F1
#
_entry.id   AF-A6G8F8-F1
#
_cell.length_a   1.000
_cell.length_b   1.000
_cell.length_c   1.000
_cell.angle_alpha   90.00
_cell.angle_beta   90.00
_cell.angle_gamma   90.00
#
_symmetry.space_group_name_H-M   'P 1'
#
loop_
_entity.id
_entity.type
_entity.pdbx_description
1 polymer ?
#
loop_
_entity_poly.entity_id
_entity_poly.type
_entity_poly.pdbx_seq_one_letter_code
_entity_poly.pdbx_strand_id
1 'polypeptide(L)'
;MGAGQAAARPRRELSMSPRSRRPGLRVGLISDIHAHLDHLERALTILEAAGVDRVVCLGDVVEKGPRPDAVVERLEALYIPTVQGNHDANAVRHAGLEPRGCGMSRDTVRWLDALPRTRSYTWAGKQIALAHASLAEDYTGVRPGMVPKRMRRCLRRHDPDVVVLGHTHIPMRFRWAHHWLCNPGSVTKGRCALGPTCAVLVLPAMTLEVYSMRTGGAVSLR
;
A
#
# COMPACT_ATOMS: atom_id res chain seq x y z
N MET A 1 -4.62 4.43 -47.90
CA MET A 1 -3.53 4.03 -46.98
C MET A 1 -4.08 4.05 -45.57
N GLY A 2 -4.08 2.90 -44.91
CA GLY A 2 -4.99 2.56 -43.82
C GLY A 2 -4.73 3.27 -42.49
N ALA A 3 -5.84 3.63 -41.84
CA ALA A 3 -5.88 4.04 -40.44
C ALA A 3 -5.57 2.85 -39.53
N GLY A 4 -4.47 2.93 -38.78
CA GLY A 4 -4.13 1.96 -37.74
C GLY A 4 -4.89 2.30 -36.45
N GLN A 5 -6.01 1.62 -36.21
CA GLN A 5 -6.64 1.58 -34.89
C GLN A 5 -5.71 0.86 -33.91
N ALA A 6 -5.18 1.59 -32.93
CA ALA A 6 -4.47 1.00 -31.81
C ALA A 6 -5.49 0.22 -30.95
N ALA A 7 -5.52 -1.10 -31.11
CA ALA A 7 -6.35 -1.98 -30.30
C ALA A 7 -5.90 -1.90 -28.83
N ALA A 8 -6.83 -1.50 -27.96
CA ALA A 8 -6.65 -1.53 -26.51
C ALA A 8 -6.33 -2.96 -26.06
N ARG A 9 -5.19 -3.13 -25.37
CA ARG A 9 -4.79 -4.42 -24.80
C ARG A 9 -5.79 -4.85 -23.71
N PRO A 10 -6.17 -6.14 -23.65
CA PRO A 10 -7.16 -6.62 -22.68
C PRO A 10 -6.63 -6.49 -21.25
N ARG A 11 -7.51 -6.01 -20.36
CA ARG A 11 -7.29 -5.96 -18.91
C ARG A 11 -7.10 -7.38 -18.38
N ARG A 12 -5.90 -7.71 -17.89
CA ARG A 12 -5.66 -8.89 -17.07
C ARG A 12 -5.35 -8.42 -15.66
N GLU A 13 -6.34 -8.47 -14.78
CA GLU A 13 -6.05 -8.65 -13.35
C GLU A 13 -5.22 -9.93 -13.20
N LEU A 14 -4.27 -9.93 -12.27
CA LEU A 14 -3.54 -11.14 -11.88
C LEU A 14 -4.54 -12.19 -11.36
N SER A 15 -5.05 -13.02 -12.25
CA SER A 15 -5.80 -14.23 -11.91
C SER A 15 -4.80 -15.32 -11.55
N MET A 16 -4.45 -15.42 -10.27
CA MET A 16 -3.65 -16.53 -9.76
C MET A 16 -4.50 -17.81 -9.69
N SER A 17 -3.87 -18.97 -9.95
CA SER A 17 -4.56 -20.26 -10.01
C SER A 17 -5.26 -20.62 -8.69
N PRO A 18 -6.38 -21.38 -8.72
CA PRO A 18 -7.12 -21.74 -7.51
C PRO A 18 -6.31 -22.77 -6.70
N ARG A 19 -5.48 -22.27 -5.78
CA ARG A 19 -4.87 -23.10 -4.73
C ARG A 19 -5.95 -23.42 -3.69
N SER A 20 -5.87 -24.62 -3.09
CA SER A 20 -6.87 -25.17 -2.17
C SER A 20 -7.42 -24.11 -1.21
N ARG A 21 -8.75 -23.96 -1.15
CA ARG A 21 -9.46 -22.88 -0.45
C ARG A 21 -9.05 -22.82 1.03
N ARG A 22 -8.09 -21.96 1.35
CA ARG A 22 -7.84 -21.51 2.72
C ARG A 22 -9.06 -20.68 3.15
N PRO A 23 -9.55 -20.80 4.40
CA PRO A 23 -10.68 -20.01 4.85
C PRO A 23 -10.31 -18.52 4.90
N GLY A 24 -11.06 -17.69 4.15
CA GLY A 24 -10.98 -16.23 4.19
C GLY A 24 -10.25 -15.58 3.01
N LEU A 25 -10.61 -14.32 2.74
CA LEU A 25 -9.95 -13.47 1.75
C LEU A 25 -8.61 -12.97 2.31
N ARG A 26 -7.53 -13.11 1.55
CA ARG A 26 -6.17 -12.75 1.92
C ARG A 26 -5.70 -11.57 1.08
N VAL A 27 -5.54 -10.41 1.71
CA VAL A 27 -5.11 -9.18 1.04
C VAL A 27 -3.66 -8.86 1.42
N GLY A 28 -2.77 -8.90 0.43
CA GLY A 28 -1.38 -8.47 0.57
C GLY A 28 -1.27 -6.95 0.70
N LEU A 29 -0.44 -6.52 1.63
CA LEU A 29 -0.24 -5.12 2.00
C LEU A 29 1.23 -4.76 1.83
N ILE A 30 1.48 -3.73 1.01
CA ILE A 30 2.80 -3.14 0.80
C ILE A 30 2.75 -1.62 1.04
N SER A 31 3.83 -1.05 1.57
CA SER A 31 3.93 0.39 1.87
C SER A 31 5.38 0.84 1.86
N ASP A 32 5.59 2.15 1.65
CA ASP A 32 6.89 2.82 1.81
C ASP A 32 7.99 2.13 0.97
N ILE A 33 7.71 2.00 -0.34
CA ILE A 33 8.57 1.37 -1.37
C ILE A 33 9.78 2.27 -1.68
N HIS A 34 9.56 3.58 -1.74
CA HIS A 34 10.61 4.57 -1.91
C HIS A 34 11.52 4.31 -3.12
N ALA A 35 10.95 4.11 -4.31
CA ALA A 35 11.69 3.94 -5.57
C ALA A 35 12.69 2.76 -5.58
N HIS A 36 12.49 1.74 -4.73
CA HIS A 36 13.29 0.52 -4.70
C HIS A 36 12.55 -0.65 -5.37
N LEU A 37 12.68 -0.79 -6.69
CA LEU A 37 12.01 -1.86 -7.46
C LEU A 37 12.33 -3.27 -6.92
N ASP A 38 13.58 -3.57 -6.54
CA ASP A 38 13.92 -4.92 -6.02
C ASP A 38 13.15 -5.25 -4.73
N HIS A 39 12.85 -4.24 -3.91
CA HIS A 39 12.09 -4.43 -2.68
C HIS A 39 10.61 -4.63 -2.98
N LEU A 40 10.06 -3.94 -4.00
CA LEU A 40 8.71 -4.22 -4.50
C LEU A 40 8.60 -5.66 -5.02
N GLU A 41 9.49 -6.09 -5.92
CA GLU A 41 9.47 -7.45 -6.47
C GLU A 41 9.59 -8.50 -5.36
N ARG A 42 10.52 -8.28 -4.41
CA ARG A 42 10.67 -9.17 -3.26
C ARG A 42 9.38 -9.29 -2.45
N ALA A 43 8.69 -8.18 -2.20
CA ALA A 43 7.45 -8.18 -1.45
C ALA A 43 6.37 -8.96 -2.20
N LEU A 44 6.24 -8.74 -3.52
CA LEU A 44 5.29 -9.45 -4.37
C LEU A 44 5.54 -10.97 -4.37
N THR A 45 6.80 -11.41 -4.46
CA THR A 45 7.15 -12.83 -4.36
C THR A 45 6.75 -13.44 -3.01
N ILE A 46 6.99 -12.72 -1.90
CA ILE A 46 6.59 -13.18 -0.57
C ILE A 46 5.07 -13.30 -0.46
N LEU A 47 4.34 -12.30 -0.96
CA LEU A 47 2.88 -12.28 -0.91
C LEU A 47 2.25 -13.36 -1.81
N GLU A 48 2.81 -13.60 -2.99
CA GLU A 48 2.42 -14.71 -3.87
C GLU A 48 2.63 -16.06 -3.18
N ALA A 49 3.78 -16.28 -2.54
CA ALA A 49 4.04 -17.49 -1.77
C ALA A 49 3.08 -17.65 -0.57
N ALA A 50 2.66 -16.53 0.05
CA ALA A 50 1.67 -16.50 1.12
C ALA A 50 0.23 -16.75 0.64
N GLY A 51 0.01 -16.85 -0.67
CA GLY A 51 -1.28 -17.14 -1.30
C GLY A 51 -2.30 -16.02 -1.10
N VAL A 52 -1.89 -14.77 -1.34
CA VAL A 52 -2.82 -13.63 -1.34
C VAL A 52 -3.74 -13.67 -2.56
N ASP A 53 -4.98 -13.27 -2.38
CA ASP A 53 -5.96 -13.12 -3.47
C ASP A 53 -5.80 -11.78 -4.19
N ARG A 54 -5.29 -10.76 -3.48
CA ARG A 54 -5.16 -9.37 -3.94
C ARG A 54 -3.99 -8.66 -3.26
N VAL A 55 -3.50 -7.57 -3.85
CA VAL A 55 -2.47 -6.70 -3.25
C VAL A 55 -2.91 -5.24 -3.31
N VAL A 56 -2.63 -4.46 -2.26
CA VAL A 56 -2.80 -3.00 -2.23
C VAL A 56 -1.54 -2.32 -1.73
N CYS A 57 -1.31 -1.09 -2.20
CA CYS A 57 -0.18 -0.25 -1.81
C CYS A 57 -0.64 0.96 -0.99
N LEU A 58 0.02 1.19 0.15
CA LEU A 58 -0.29 2.28 1.08
C LEU A 58 0.52 3.55 0.82
N GLY A 59 1.11 3.70 -0.37
CA GLY A 59 1.82 4.90 -0.80
C GLY A 59 3.29 4.95 -0.42
N ASP A 60 3.88 6.14 -0.60
CA ASP A 60 5.33 6.37 -0.55
C ASP A 60 6.05 5.46 -1.54
N VAL A 61 5.58 5.56 -2.79
CA VAL A 61 6.02 4.80 -3.95
C VAL A 61 7.39 5.28 -4.42
N VAL A 62 7.63 6.59 -4.36
CA VAL A 62 8.84 7.24 -4.90
C VAL A 62 9.68 7.94 -3.82
N GLU A 63 10.69 8.69 -4.26
CA GLU A 63 11.75 9.35 -3.48
C GLU A 63 12.65 8.36 -2.71
N LYS A 64 13.86 8.81 -2.33
CA LYS A 64 14.93 8.07 -1.60
C LYS A 64 15.62 6.94 -2.36
N GLY A 65 14.94 6.24 -3.27
CA GLY A 65 15.51 5.17 -4.09
C GLY A 65 15.80 5.60 -5.53
N PRO A 66 16.51 4.75 -6.30
CA PRO A 66 17.05 5.12 -7.61
C PRO A 66 16.07 4.90 -8.79
N ARG A 67 14.95 4.19 -8.61
CA ARG A 67 14.11 3.72 -9.72
C ARG A 67 12.64 4.10 -9.57
N PRO A 68 12.27 5.40 -9.51
CA PRO A 68 10.89 5.83 -9.31
C PRO A 68 9.98 5.40 -10.48
N ASP A 69 10.42 5.63 -11.72
CA ASP A 69 9.63 5.32 -12.93
C ASP A 69 9.32 3.82 -13.02
N ALA A 70 10.32 2.97 -12.80
CA ALA A 70 10.15 1.52 -12.89
C ALA A 70 9.24 0.95 -11.79
N VAL A 71 9.25 1.55 -10.59
CA VAL A 71 8.31 1.17 -9.52
C VAL A 71 6.88 1.53 -9.93
N VAL A 72 6.65 2.74 -10.47
CA VAL A 72 5.33 3.16 -10.92
C VAL A 72 4.83 2.29 -12.08
N GLU A 73 5.67 2.07 -13.09
CA GLU A 73 5.36 1.18 -14.22
C GLU A 73 4.96 -0.22 -13.72
N ARG A 74 5.66 -0.74 -12.72
CA ARG A 74 5.36 -2.05 -12.14
C ARG A 74 4.03 -2.09 -11.41
N LEU A 75 3.73 -1.10 -10.56
CA LEU A 75 2.45 -1.02 -9.85
C LEU A 75 1.28 -0.86 -10.84
N GLU A 76 1.47 -0.07 -11.88
CA GLU A 76 0.46 0.15 -12.93
C GLU A 76 0.23 -1.11 -13.77
N ALA A 77 1.29 -1.78 -14.21
CA ALA A 77 1.20 -3.02 -15.00
C ALA A 77 0.48 -4.15 -14.26
N LEU A 78 0.57 -4.17 -12.92
CA LEU A 78 -0.13 -5.13 -12.06
C LEU A 78 -1.48 -4.63 -11.55
N TYR A 79 -1.90 -3.42 -11.94
CA TYR A 79 -3.14 -2.77 -11.49
C TYR A 79 -3.29 -2.73 -9.97
N ILE A 80 -2.18 -2.54 -9.22
CA ILE A 80 -2.20 -2.54 -7.76
C ILE A 80 -2.85 -1.24 -7.26
N PRO A 81 -4.00 -1.30 -6.57
CA PRO A 81 -4.63 -0.12 -6.01
C PRO A 81 -3.72 0.55 -5.00
N THR A 82 -3.41 1.83 -5.24
CA THR A 82 -2.44 2.60 -4.47
C THR A 82 -3.09 3.87 -3.92
N VAL A 83 -2.79 4.23 -2.67
CA VAL A 83 -3.10 5.55 -2.08
C VAL A 83 -1.86 6.43 -2.09
N GLN A 84 -2.04 7.75 -2.15
CA GLN A 84 -0.95 8.72 -2.19
C GLN A 84 -0.24 8.85 -0.83
N GLY A 85 1.08 8.66 -0.82
CA GLY A 85 1.94 8.96 0.32
C GLY A 85 2.38 10.41 0.40
N ASN A 86 3.08 10.77 1.49
CA ASN A 86 3.62 12.13 1.61
C ASN A 86 4.81 12.35 0.70
N HIS A 87 5.64 11.33 0.48
CA HIS A 87 6.75 11.40 -0.47
C HIS A 87 6.23 11.48 -1.90
N ASP A 88 5.12 10.82 -2.21
CA ASP A 88 4.48 10.92 -3.53
C ASP A 88 3.98 12.35 -3.81
N ALA A 89 3.26 12.94 -2.84
CA ALA A 89 2.76 14.32 -2.96
C ALA A 89 3.90 15.35 -3.01
N ASN A 90 4.98 15.14 -2.27
CA ASN A 90 6.17 16.00 -2.31
C ASN A 90 6.87 15.89 -3.67
N ALA A 91 6.99 14.68 -4.22
CA ALA A 91 7.62 14.45 -5.51
C ALA A 91 6.86 15.16 -6.64
N VAL A 92 5.52 15.13 -6.62
CA VAL A 92 4.68 15.89 -7.55
C VAL A 92 4.91 17.40 -7.42
N ARG A 93 4.93 17.92 -6.18
CA ARG A 93 5.20 19.33 -5.92
C ARG A 93 6.57 19.75 -6.43
N HIS A 94 7.62 18.97 -6.14
CA HIS A 94 8.97 19.23 -6.61
C HIS A 94 9.07 19.19 -8.14
N ALA A 95 8.38 18.24 -8.79
CA ALA A 95 8.33 18.17 -10.25
C ALA A 95 7.61 19.38 -10.89
N GLY A 96 6.65 19.99 -10.20
CA GLY A 96 6.01 21.23 -10.65
C GLY A 96 6.92 22.45 -10.56
N LEU A 97 7.82 22.49 -9.58
CA LEU A 97 8.78 23.58 -9.38
C LEU A 97 10.03 23.41 -10.27
N GLU A 98 10.56 22.20 -10.36
CA GLU A 98 11.79 21.86 -11.09
C GLU A 98 11.57 20.68 -12.06
N PRO A 99 10.79 20.84 -13.15
CA PRO A 99 10.40 19.74 -14.01
C PRO A 99 11.57 18.96 -14.63
N ARG A 100 12.69 19.65 -14.92
CA ARG A 100 13.87 19.04 -15.55
C ARG A 100 14.81 18.35 -14.54
N GLY A 101 14.67 18.66 -13.25
CA GLY A 101 15.55 18.16 -12.19
C GLY A 101 14.91 17.09 -11.29
N CYS A 102 13.62 16.81 -11.45
CA CYS A 102 12.88 15.93 -10.53
C CYS A 102 13.19 14.43 -10.67
N GLY A 103 13.93 14.02 -11.71
CA GLY A 103 14.40 12.63 -11.87
C GLY A 103 13.30 11.60 -12.12
N MET A 104 12.12 12.04 -12.58
CA MET A 104 10.97 11.19 -12.92
C MET A 104 10.42 11.54 -14.30
N SER A 105 9.84 10.56 -14.97
CA SER A 105 9.10 10.79 -16.20
C SER A 105 7.84 11.63 -15.98
N ARG A 106 7.34 12.30 -17.03
CA ARG A 106 6.07 13.02 -16.95
C ARG A 106 4.90 12.09 -16.63
N ASP A 107 4.97 10.83 -17.02
CA ASP A 107 3.90 9.85 -16.84
C ASP A 107 3.84 9.42 -15.38
N THR A 108 5.01 9.18 -14.78
CA THR A 108 5.18 8.94 -13.35
C THR A 108 4.63 10.10 -12.51
N VAL A 109 4.97 11.36 -12.85
CA VAL A 109 4.43 12.52 -12.12
C VAL A 109 2.91 12.60 -12.23
N ARG A 110 2.34 12.40 -13.43
CA ARG A 110 0.88 12.40 -13.62
C ARG A 110 0.19 11.27 -12.85
N TRP A 111 0.80 10.08 -12.84
CA TRP A 111 0.27 8.93 -12.10
C TRP A 111 0.23 9.21 -10.59
N LEU A 112 1.32 9.76 -10.03
CA LEU A 112 1.41 10.12 -8.61
C LEU A 112 0.41 11.20 -8.22
N ASP A 113 0.21 12.21 -9.07
CA ASP A 113 -0.74 13.31 -8.83
C ASP A 113 -2.20 12.82 -8.85
N ALA A 114 -2.49 11.80 -9.67
CA ALA A 114 -3.82 11.19 -9.76
C ALA A 114 -4.15 10.20 -8.61
N LEU A 115 -3.18 9.88 -7.74
CA LEU A 115 -3.43 8.94 -6.64
C LEU A 115 -4.42 9.50 -5.62
N PRO A 116 -5.44 8.73 -5.22
CA PRO A 116 -6.36 9.17 -4.19
C PRO A 116 -5.67 9.13 -2.81
N ARG A 117 -6.03 10.06 -1.92
CA ARG A 117 -5.53 10.09 -0.54
C ARG A 117 -6.06 8.95 0.32
N THR A 118 -7.29 8.52 0.02
CA THR A 118 -7.95 7.41 0.70
C THR A 118 -8.63 6.48 -0.31
N ARG A 119 -8.80 5.21 0.06
CA ARG A 119 -9.63 4.25 -0.67
C ARG A 119 -10.52 3.51 0.31
N SER A 120 -11.71 3.13 -0.13
CA SER A 120 -12.67 2.37 0.66
C SER A 120 -13.19 1.17 -0.11
N TYR A 121 -13.38 0.06 0.59
CA TYR A 121 -13.81 -1.21 0.02
C TYR A 121 -14.73 -1.97 0.96
N THR A 122 -15.60 -2.80 0.39
CA THR A 122 -16.33 -3.83 1.14
C THR A 122 -15.79 -5.19 0.72
N TRP A 123 -15.10 -5.87 1.63
CA TRP A 123 -14.46 -7.17 1.35
C TRP A 123 -14.82 -8.19 2.41
N ALA A 124 -15.29 -9.37 1.99
CA ALA A 124 -15.74 -10.45 2.89
C ALA A 124 -16.68 -9.95 4.01
N GLY A 125 -17.59 -9.02 3.67
CA GLY A 125 -18.55 -8.43 4.60
C GLY A 125 -17.97 -7.39 5.58
N LYS A 126 -16.75 -6.90 5.37
CA LYS A 126 -16.08 -5.88 6.18
C LYS A 126 -15.85 -4.60 5.41
N GLN A 127 -16.06 -3.46 6.06
CA GLN A 127 -15.72 -2.15 5.55
C GLN A 127 -14.25 -1.84 5.82
N ILE A 128 -13.48 -1.68 4.75
CA ILE A 128 -12.04 -1.47 4.78
C ILE A 128 -11.74 -0.06 4.29
N ALA A 129 -10.96 0.70 5.05
CA ALA A 129 -10.45 2.00 4.62
C ALA A 129 -8.91 1.97 4.55
N LEU A 130 -8.36 2.50 3.46
CA LEU A 130 -6.92 2.62 3.23
C LEU A 130 -6.54 4.10 3.22
N ALA A 131 -5.43 4.44 3.86
CA ALA A 131 -4.77 5.73 3.74
C ALA A 131 -3.27 5.56 3.98
N HIS A 132 -2.45 6.50 3.52
CA HIS A 132 -1.02 6.42 3.81
C HIS A 132 -0.73 6.65 5.31
N ALA A 133 -1.19 7.77 5.89
CA ALA A 133 -0.94 8.06 7.32
C ALA A 133 -2.23 8.11 8.15
N SER A 134 -3.28 8.74 7.63
CA SER A 134 -4.52 9.06 8.34
C SER A 134 -5.69 9.19 7.38
N LEU A 135 -6.89 8.75 7.79
CA LEU A 135 -8.13 9.00 7.03
C LEU A 135 -8.56 10.48 7.05
N ALA A 136 -7.87 11.32 7.82
CA ALA A 136 -8.06 12.77 7.79
C ALA A 136 -7.37 13.45 6.60
N GLU A 137 -6.74 12.65 5.71
CA GLU A 137 -6.03 13.14 4.52
C GLU A 137 -4.83 14.05 4.82
N ASP A 138 -4.44 14.08 6.10
CA ASP A 138 -3.19 14.61 6.59
C ASP A 138 -2.15 13.50 6.74
N TYR A 139 -0.88 13.88 6.76
CA TYR A 139 0.23 12.95 6.94
C TYR A 139 0.60 12.79 8.42
N THR A 140 -0.37 12.92 9.32
CA THR A 140 -0.14 12.72 10.76
C THR A 140 -0.08 11.23 11.07
N GLY A 141 1.05 10.75 11.58
CA GLY A 141 1.21 9.36 11.97
C GLY A 141 0.22 8.91 13.06
N VAL A 142 -0.38 7.75 12.84
CA VAL A 142 -1.26 7.05 13.80
C VAL A 142 -0.50 5.87 14.40
N ARG A 143 -0.59 5.66 15.72
CA ARG A 143 0.05 4.56 16.45
C ARG A 143 -0.82 4.13 17.66
N PRO A 144 -0.56 2.97 18.29
CA PRO A 144 -1.16 2.64 19.59
C PRO A 144 -0.96 3.78 20.59
N GLY A 145 -2.02 4.17 21.31
CA GLY A 145 -2.03 5.31 22.23
C GLY A 145 -2.08 6.69 21.56
N MET A 146 -1.87 6.79 20.24
CA MET A 146 -1.83 8.05 19.50
C MET A 146 -2.74 7.98 18.26
N VAL A 147 -4.03 8.24 18.49
CA VAL A 147 -5.02 8.45 17.43
C VAL A 147 -5.40 9.93 17.42
N PRO A 148 -5.01 10.73 16.42
CA PRO A 148 -5.28 12.18 16.35
C PRO A 148 -6.78 12.53 16.33
N LYS A 149 -7.17 13.70 16.85
CA LYS A 149 -8.58 14.13 16.92
C LYS A 149 -9.28 14.13 15.56
N ARG A 150 -8.57 14.53 14.50
CA ARG A 150 -9.09 14.52 13.11
C ARG A 150 -9.35 13.09 12.63
N MET A 151 -8.40 12.17 12.82
CA MET A 151 -8.57 10.73 12.54
C MET A 151 -9.80 10.16 13.28
N ARG A 152 -9.96 10.44 14.57
CA ARG A 152 -11.13 10.00 15.36
C ARG A 152 -12.45 10.50 14.78
N ARG A 153 -12.49 11.70 14.20
CA ARG A 153 -13.68 12.25 13.54
C ARG A 153 -13.99 11.49 12.25
N CYS A 154 -12.96 11.17 11.45
CA CYS A 154 -13.13 10.36 10.24
C CYS A 154 -13.62 8.95 10.58
N LEU A 155 -13.04 8.31 11.60
CA LEU A 155 -13.47 6.99 12.07
C LEU A 155 -14.95 6.98 12.46
N ARG A 156 -15.42 7.95 13.24
CA ARG A 156 -16.85 8.07 13.60
C ARG A 156 -17.77 8.39 12.42
N ARG A 157 -17.27 9.07 11.39
CA ARG A 157 -18.07 9.50 10.23
C ARG A 157 -18.23 8.38 9.21
N HIS A 158 -17.15 7.66 8.94
CA HIS A 158 -17.09 6.65 7.87
C HIS A 158 -17.25 5.22 8.39
N ASP A 159 -17.11 5.03 9.70
CA ASP A 159 -17.37 3.79 10.43
C ASP A 159 -16.77 2.50 9.84
N PRO A 160 -15.47 2.47 9.44
CA PRO A 160 -14.88 1.27 8.86
C PRO A 160 -14.61 0.20 9.91
N ASP A 161 -14.81 -1.08 9.60
CA ASP A 161 -14.36 -2.19 10.44
C ASP A 161 -12.83 -2.21 10.57
N VAL A 162 -12.14 -2.01 9.45
CA VAL A 162 -10.67 -2.10 9.33
C VAL A 162 -10.10 -0.85 8.70
N VAL A 163 -9.01 -0.33 9.26
CA VAL A 163 -8.19 0.71 8.64
C VAL A 163 -6.76 0.22 8.44
N VAL A 164 -6.28 0.30 7.20
CA VAL A 164 -4.89 -0.05 6.85
C VAL A 164 -4.10 1.22 6.56
N LEU A 165 -2.97 1.36 7.23
CA LEU A 165 -2.10 2.53 7.18
C LEU A 165 -0.66 2.14 6.80
N GLY A 166 0.12 3.11 6.33
CA GLY A 166 1.56 3.07 6.07
C GLY A 166 2.29 4.12 6.91
N HIS A 167 3.23 4.87 6.32
CA HIS A 167 3.83 6.12 6.85
C HIS A 167 4.77 5.97 8.07
N THR A 168 4.43 5.14 9.05
CA THR A 168 5.21 5.02 10.29
C THR A 168 6.40 4.07 10.14
N HIS A 169 6.41 3.23 9.08
CA HIS A 169 7.37 2.14 8.86
C HIS A 169 7.44 1.11 10.00
N ILE A 170 6.41 1.05 10.85
CA ILE A 170 6.35 0.13 11.98
C ILE A 170 5.17 -0.81 11.73
N PRO A 171 5.41 -2.12 11.53
CA PRO A 171 4.32 -3.07 11.41
C PRO A 171 3.58 -3.12 12.75
N MET A 172 2.27 -2.96 12.71
CA MET A 172 1.45 -2.87 13.92
C MET A 172 0.01 -3.29 13.66
N ARG A 173 -0.68 -3.69 14.73
CA ARG A 173 -2.14 -3.83 14.76
C ARG A 173 -2.65 -3.42 16.13
N PHE A 174 -3.77 -2.72 16.20
CA PHE A 174 -4.41 -2.36 17.46
C PHE A 174 -5.87 -2.01 17.24
N ARG A 175 -6.64 -1.91 18.32
CA ARG A 175 -8.03 -1.46 18.28
C ARG A 175 -8.15 -0.06 18.86
N TRP A 176 -9.02 0.73 18.26
CA TRP A 176 -9.51 1.96 18.85
C TRP A 176 -11.04 1.97 18.72
N ALA A 177 -11.74 1.95 19.86
CA ALA A 177 -13.16 1.59 19.91
C ALA A 177 -13.42 0.22 19.22
N HIS A 178 -14.33 0.16 18.26
CA HIS A 178 -14.60 -1.06 17.50
C HIS A 178 -13.74 -1.19 16.22
N HIS A 179 -13.11 -0.10 15.77
CA HIS A 179 -12.25 -0.12 14.58
C HIS A 179 -10.96 -0.88 14.85
N TRP A 180 -10.55 -1.72 13.90
CA TRP A 180 -9.28 -2.42 13.90
C TRP A 180 -8.31 -1.73 12.95
N LEU A 181 -7.17 -1.26 13.46
CA LEU A 181 -6.19 -0.52 12.69
C LEU A 181 -4.93 -1.36 12.53
N CYS A 182 -4.34 -1.34 11.35
CA CYS A 182 -3.09 -2.04 11.09
C CYS A 182 -2.15 -1.29 10.15
N ASN A 183 -0.89 -1.74 10.14
CA ASN A 183 0.17 -1.22 9.29
C ASN A 183 1.11 -2.38 8.92
N PRO A 184 1.47 -2.56 7.63
CA PRO A 184 2.35 -3.65 7.23
C PRO A 184 3.83 -3.37 7.52
N GLY A 185 4.17 -2.16 7.99
CA GLY A 185 5.54 -1.68 8.06
C GLY A 185 5.97 -1.03 6.75
N SER A 186 7.22 -1.22 6.36
CA SER A 186 7.80 -0.68 5.14
C SER A 186 8.58 -1.77 4.43
N VAL A 187 8.39 -1.91 3.12
CA VAL A 187 9.12 -2.92 2.34
C VAL A 187 10.60 -2.57 2.20
N THR A 188 10.97 -1.30 2.38
CA THR A 188 12.34 -0.79 2.20
C THR A 188 13.08 -0.61 3.51
N LYS A 189 12.54 0.18 4.45
CA LYS A 189 13.21 0.49 5.72
C LYS A 189 12.28 0.30 6.90
N GLY A 190 12.56 -0.71 7.73
CA GLY A 190 11.88 -0.87 9.02
C GLY A 190 12.36 0.13 10.07
N ARG A 191 11.44 0.65 10.88
CA ARG A 191 11.76 1.48 12.06
C ARG A 191 11.56 0.72 13.38
N CYS A 192 11.63 -0.61 13.34
CA CYS A 192 11.60 -1.48 14.50
C CYS A 192 12.54 -2.69 14.32
N ALA A 193 12.68 -3.51 15.37
CA ALA A 193 13.57 -4.67 15.38
C ALA A 193 13.26 -5.72 14.28
N LEU A 194 12.03 -5.73 13.73
CA LEU A 194 11.65 -6.65 12.66
C LEU A 194 12.28 -6.29 11.30
N GLY A 195 12.83 -5.08 11.15
CA GLY A 195 13.35 -4.61 9.88
C GLY A 195 12.26 -4.38 8.82
N PRO A 196 12.60 -4.41 7.52
CA PRO A 196 11.63 -4.20 6.45
C PRO A 196 10.63 -5.36 6.37
N THR A 197 9.37 -5.05 6.14
CA THR A 197 8.23 -5.96 6.26
C THR A 197 7.17 -5.69 5.19
N CYS A 198 6.44 -6.74 4.82
CA CYS A 198 5.12 -6.66 4.20
C CYS A 198 4.13 -7.47 5.04
N ALA A 199 2.83 -7.42 4.74
CA ALA A 199 1.86 -8.18 5.53
C ALA A 199 0.69 -8.72 4.69
N VAL A 200 -0.03 -9.68 5.26
CA VAL A 200 -1.30 -10.20 4.76
C VAL A 200 -2.39 -9.89 5.78
N LEU A 201 -3.42 -9.19 5.33
CA LEU A 201 -4.68 -9.02 6.06
C LEU A 201 -5.62 -10.17 5.68
N VAL A 202 -6.08 -10.93 6.67
CA VAL A 202 -7.05 -12.02 6.45
C VAL A 202 -8.43 -11.59 6.93
N LEU A 203 -9.41 -11.70 6.04
CA LEU A 203 -10.82 -11.34 6.27
C LEU A 203 -11.73 -12.56 6.11
N PRO A 204 -12.84 -12.67 6.86
CA PRO A 204 -13.36 -11.70 7.84
C PRO A 204 -12.70 -11.77 9.22
N ALA A 205 -11.68 -12.62 9.41
CA ALA A 205 -11.04 -12.87 10.70
C ALA A 205 -10.33 -11.63 11.30
N MET A 206 -10.02 -10.61 10.48
CA MET A 206 -9.34 -9.37 10.89
C MET A 206 -8.01 -9.66 11.60
N THR A 207 -7.21 -10.54 10.99
CA THR A 207 -5.84 -10.85 11.46
C THR A 207 -4.80 -10.23 10.53
N LEU A 208 -3.63 -9.92 11.10
CA LEU A 208 -2.47 -9.45 10.35
C LEU A 208 -1.34 -10.47 10.47
N GLU A 209 -0.95 -11.06 9.35
CA GLU A 209 0.24 -11.90 9.24
C GLU A 209 1.37 -11.03 8.69
N VAL A 210 2.42 -10.78 9.46
CA VAL A 210 3.54 -9.93 9.03
C VAL A 210 4.68 -10.83 8.53
N TYR A 211 5.33 -10.43 7.44
CA TYR A 211 6.42 -11.17 6.82
C TYR A 211 7.68 -10.32 6.75
N SER A 212 8.81 -10.93 7.09
CA SER A 212 10.12 -10.29 6.95
C SER A 212 10.53 -10.23 5.49
N MET A 213 10.91 -9.05 5.00
CA MET A 213 11.46 -8.89 3.65
C MET A 213 12.80 -9.61 3.48
N ARG A 214 13.54 -9.80 4.59
CA ARG A 214 14.85 -10.46 4.59
C ARG A 214 14.69 -11.97 4.41
N THR A 215 13.92 -12.62 5.28
CA THR A 215 13.80 -14.09 5.30
C THR A 215 12.65 -14.61 4.44
N GLY A 216 11.63 -13.78 4.16
CA GLY A 216 10.37 -14.21 3.57
C GLY A 216 9.46 -14.98 4.53
N GLY A 217 9.90 -15.22 5.77
CA GLY A 217 9.14 -15.93 6.79
C GLY A 217 8.20 -15.01 7.57
N ALA A 218 7.13 -15.59 8.11
CA ALA A 218 6.23 -14.91 9.02
C ALA A 218 6.96 -14.50 10.31
N VAL A 219 6.62 -13.31 10.82
CA VAL A 219 7.17 -12.75 12.06
C VAL A 219 6.04 -12.29 12.97
N SER A 220 6.22 -12.47 14.28
CA SER A 220 5.23 -12.07 15.27
C SER A 220 5.38 -10.61 15.64
N LEU A 221 4.26 -9.89 15.64
CA LEU A 221 4.15 -8.62 16.34
C LEU A 221 4.19 -8.88 17.84
N ARG A 222 5.06 -8.16 18.56
CA ARG A 222 5.07 -8.14 20.01
C ARG A 222 3.94 -7.27 20.56
#